data_AF-A0A535N5F9-F1
#
_entry.id   AF-A0A535N5F9-F1
#
_cell.length_a   1.000
_cell.length_b   1.000
_cell.length_c   1.000
_cell.angle_alpha   90.00
_cell.angle_beta   90.00
_cell.angle_gamma   90.00
#
_symmetry.space_group_name_H-M   'P 1'
#
loop_
_entity.id
_entity.type
_entity.pdbx_description
1 polymer ?
#
loop_
_entity_poly.entity_id
_entity_poly.type
_entity_poly.pdbx_seq_one_letter_code
_entity_poly.pdbx_strand_id
1 'polypeptide(L)'
;MEGVGTLFIVLVVLAWCWALFYLVVRTRLPVPINLAIVDTVHVYVGVASMGFLASLLASGRLPRIDAPGKPPWVGGSLLVLYLALYATGAILLLPLGSSISEFLVTTHLLAAVWSVPLTTVYWWRSRSDFARFFGGSLPRVPARFWLGLAIVLLPAAVLAVIPRALSPLGETGTGAIWSRVALPGIFLDRMAPSPKGEGIVAGGAGLYVGQADGRWRRLDFPAELVLGLALSTGSTQAYVGTDDGLYAAGPLDGPYRKLPLPGRGIHGIVIDPRASSTIWASSREGFWRSDDSGEHWVNASQGLKAPEGSWALGYHQGALYGSDALGIYRWTAGKWERTSDQKYVVSLDPSADGQRLFASSMGEGVQVFDGKSWSPFDEGLAAHGSGAIHVISVTAGNERMIAATMLDGVAVGVDGERWSALGSGLSRGAVWRVLDEHGRLLAATDDGLFSYTMKSNAASAAWWTLFAGAVVVGTVGSLSRMRAADDSWRRGRRRRGQPPPVPR
;
A
#
# COMPACT_ATOMS: atom_id res chain seq x y z
N MET A 1 -31.05 -31.99 5.29
CA MET A 1 -31.09 -31.04 4.16
C MET A 1 -30.78 -29.61 4.62
N GLU A 2 -31.31 -29.15 5.76
CA GLU A 2 -30.99 -27.81 6.31
C GLU A 2 -29.50 -27.58 6.61
N GLY A 3 -28.77 -28.62 7.06
CA GLY A 3 -27.36 -28.48 7.44
C GLY A 3 -26.39 -28.16 6.30
N VAL A 4 -26.69 -28.56 5.06
CA VAL A 4 -25.84 -28.30 3.87
C VAL A 4 -26.03 -26.85 3.39
N GLY A 5 -27.28 -26.37 3.32
CA GLY A 5 -27.56 -24.96 3.04
C GLY A 5 -27.04 -24.02 4.15
N THR A 6 -27.14 -24.43 5.41
CA THR A 6 -26.60 -23.63 6.54
C THR A 6 -25.08 -23.54 6.49
N LEU A 7 -24.36 -24.60 6.09
CA LEU A 7 -22.89 -24.58 5.94
C LEU A 7 -22.43 -23.65 4.80
N PHE A 8 -23.10 -23.72 3.64
CA PHE A 8 -22.84 -22.80 2.54
C PHE A 8 -23.02 -21.35 2.98
N ILE A 9 -24.12 -21.06 3.68
CA ILE A 9 -24.44 -19.72 4.15
C ILE A 9 -23.44 -19.25 5.21
N VAL A 10 -22.98 -20.12 6.11
CA VAL A 10 -21.95 -19.76 7.10
C VAL A 10 -20.60 -19.48 6.43
N LEU A 11 -20.19 -20.28 5.45
CA LEU A 11 -18.94 -20.04 4.69
C LEU A 11 -19.02 -18.75 3.87
N VAL A 12 -20.17 -18.50 3.25
CA VAL A 12 -20.50 -17.25 2.55
C VAL A 12 -20.43 -16.08 3.53
N VAL A 13 -21.16 -16.12 4.65
CA VAL A 13 -21.14 -15.05 5.67
C VAL A 13 -19.74 -14.81 6.22
N LEU A 14 -18.95 -15.86 6.49
CA LEU A 14 -17.56 -15.74 6.93
C LEU A 14 -16.66 -15.08 5.87
N ALA A 15 -16.69 -15.52 4.61
CA ALA A 15 -15.96 -14.81 3.53
C ALA A 15 -16.33 -13.34 3.46
N TRP A 16 -17.58 -13.01 3.79
CA TRP A 16 -18.14 -11.70 3.52
C TRP A 16 -18.02 -10.72 4.68
N CYS A 17 -17.93 -11.21 5.92
CA CYS A 17 -17.44 -10.42 7.06
C CYS A 17 -16.02 -9.88 6.80
N TRP A 18 -15.21 -10.61 6.03
CA TRP A 18 -13.87 -10.16 5.63
C TRP A 18 -13.89 -9.13 4.49
N ALA A 19 -14.87 -9.20 3.58
CA ALA A 19 -15.05 -8.19 2.52
C ALA A 19 -15.36 -6.78 3.08
N LEU A 20 -15.97 -6.70 4.27
CA LEU A 20 -16.23 -5.43 4.96
C LEU A 20 -14.93 -4.66 5.28
N PHE A 21 -13.82 -5.36 5.50
CA PHE A 21 -12.52 -4.72 5.73
C PHE A 21 -12.02 -3.95 4.49
N TYR A 22 -12.39 -4.37 3.27
CA TYR A 22 -12.10 -3.59 2.05
C TYR A 22 -12.88 -2.29 1.97
N LEU A 23 -14.14 -2.28 2.43
CA LEU A 23 -14.92 -1.05 2.56
C LEU A 23 -14.26 -0.08 3.53
N VAL A 24 -13.79 -0.59 4.67
CA VAL A 24 -13.09 0.19 5.70
C VAL A 24 -11.74 0.73 5.20
N VAL A 25 -11.04 -0.01 4.34
CA VAL A 25 -9.81 0.51 3.71
C VAL A 25 -10.12 1.50 2.59
N ARG A 26 -11.18 1.27 1.81
CA ARG A 26 -11.62 2.22 0.75
C ARG A 26 -12.12 3.54 1.29
N THR A 27 -12.49 3.63 2.57
CA THR A 27 -12.78 4.92 3.22
C THR A 27 -11.50 5.72 3.54
N ARG A 28 -10.31 5.21 3.19
CA ARG A 28 -9.00 5.82 3.47
C ARG A 28 -8.75 6.12 4.95
N LEU A 29 -9.49 5.46 5.84
CA LEU A 29 -9.25 5.58 7.26
C LEU A 29 -7.95 4.84 7.61
N PRO A 30 -7.13 5.39 8.52
CA PRO A 30 -5.93 4.72 8.99
C PRO A 30 -6.36 3.51 9.82
N VAL A 31 -6.44 2.35 9.17
CA VAL A 31 -6.85 1.10 9.82
C VAL A 31 -5.68 0.12 9.77
N PRO A 32 -5.27 -0.47 10.91
CA PRO A 32 -4.10 -1.34 10.99
C PRO A 32 -4.43 -2.75 10.46
N ILE A 33 -4.96 -2.83 9.24
CA ILE A 33 -5.36 -4.06 8.59
C ILE A 33 -4.36 -4.37 7.47
N ASN A 34 -3.74 -5.54 7.56
CA ASN A 34 -2.92 -6.10 6.49
C ASN A 34 -3.83 -6.64 5.40
N LEU A 35 -3.99 -5.88 4.31
CA LEU A 35 -4.86 -6.20 3.19
C LEU A 35 -4.46 -7.50 2.48
N ALA A 36 -3.17 -7.85 2.45
CA ALA A 36 -2.75 -9.12 1.88
C ALA A 36 -3.30 -10.33 2.65
N ILE A 37 -3.43 -10.22 3.99
CA ILE A 37 -4.12 -11.23 4.81
C ILE A 37 -5.59 -11.31 4.42
N VAL A 38 -6.26 -10.16 4.30
CA VAL A 38 -7.70 -10.10 4.00
C VAL A 38 -7.98 -10.69 2.61
N ASP A 39 -7.22 -10.31 1.59
CA ASP A 39 -7.30 -10.82 0.22
C ASP A 39 -7.16 -12.34 0.22
N THR A 40 -6.11 -12.84 0.88
CA THR A 40 -5.78 -14.27 0.89
C THR A 40 -6.90 -15.09 1.53
N VAL A 41 -7.44 -14.64 2.66
CA VAL A 41 -8.58 -15.31 3.32
C VAL A 41 -9.81 -15.25 2.42
N HIS A 42 -10.07 -14.09 1.81
CA HIS A 42 -11.25 -13.89 0.96
C HIS A 42 -11.23 -14.77 -0.30
N VAL A 43 -10.12 -14.76 -1.04
CA VAL A 43 -9.91 -15.59 -2.24
C VAL A 43 -9.99 -17.07 -1.90
N TYR A 44 -9.34 -17.51 -0.81
CA TYR A 44 -9.42 -18.90 -0.36
C TYR A 44 -10.85 -19.37 -0.13
N VAL A 45 -11.64 -18.61 0.65
CA VAL A 45 -13.01 -19.00 0.95
C VAL A 45 -13.87 -18.95 -0.30
N GLY A 46 -13.64 -17.99 -1.20
CA GLY A 46 -14.25 -17.94 -2.54
C GLY A 46 -14.01 -19.22 -3.34
N VAL A 47 -12.75 -19.64 -3.50
CA VAL A 47 -12.38 -20.88 -4.21
C VAL A 47 -12.95 -22.12 -3.52
N ALA A 48 -12.86 -22.21 -2.19
CA ALA A 48 -13.42 -23.33 -1.43
C ALA A 48 -14.95 -23.45 -1.60
N SER A 49 -15.65 -22.31 -1.72
CA SER A 49 -17.09 -22.29 -1.95
C SER A 49 -17.50 -22.72 -3.36
N MET A 50 -16.61 -22.60 -4.37
CA MET A 50 -16.86 -23.12 -5.73
C MET A 50 -16.98 -24.64 -5.76
N GLY A 51 -16.11 -25.37 -5.05
CA GLY A 51 -16.19 -26.83 -4.95
C GLY A 51 -17.50 -27.29 -4.31
N PHE A 52 -18.00 -26.50 -3.34
CA PHE A 52 -19.30 -26.74 -2.71
C PHE A 52 -20.47 -26.46 -3.67
N LEU A 53 -20.43 -25.36 -4.42
CA LEU A 53 -21.43 -25.03 -5.44
C LEU A 53 -21.47 -26.08 -6.55
N ALA A 54 -20.31 -26.52 -7.05
CA ALA A 54 -20.21 -27.57 -8.06
C ALA A 54 -20.83 -28.88 -7.56
N SER A 55 -20.63 -29.23 -6.29
CA SER A 55 -21.28 -30.38 -5.68
C SER A 55 -22.79 -30.21 -5.52
N LEU A 56 -23.27 -29.00 -5.27
CA LEU A 56 -24.70 -28.68 -5.21
C LEU A 56 -25.34 -28.81 -6.59
N LEU A 57 -24.70 -28.29 -7.63
CA LEU A 57 -25.12 -28.38 -9.03
C LEU A 57 -25.12 -29.84 -9.53
N ALA A 58 -24.06 -30.60 -9.26
CA ALA A 58 -23.95 -32.01 -9.62
C ALA A 58 -25.00 -32.90 -8.94
N SER A 59 -25.54 -32.47 -7.80
CA SER A 59 -26.65 -33.16 -7.14
C SER A 59 -28.02 -32.94 -7.82
N GLY A 60 -28.10 -32.06 -8.83
CA GLY A 60 -29.33 -31.71 -9.54
C GLY A 60 -30.35 -30.95 -8.69
N ARG A 61 -29.94 -30.45 -7.51
CA ARG A 61 -30.81 -29.84 -6.50
C ARG A 61 -30.34 -28.41 -6.21
N LEU A 62 -30.49 -27.52 -7.18
CA LEU A 62 -30.45 -26.08 -6.89
C LEU A 62 -31.51 -25.78 -5.82
N PRO A 63 -31.19 -25.00 -4.77
CA PRO A 63 -32.22 -24.52 -3.86
C PRO A 63 -33.22 -23.76 -4.72
N ARG A 64 -34.51 -24.14 -4.64
CA ARG A 64 -35.56 -23.41 -5.36
C ARG A 64 -35.47 -21.95 -4.93
N ILE A 65 -34.98 -21.12 -5.85
CA ILE A 65 -34.84 -19.67 -5.64
C ILE A 65 -36.23 -19.06 -5.48
N ASP A 66 -37.23 -19.68 -6.13
CA ASP A 66 -38.65 -19.43 -5.95
C ASP A 66 -39.23 -20.30 -4.83
N ALA A 67 -39.48 -19.67 -3.68
CA ALA A 67 -40.49 -20.17 -2.75
C ALA A 67 -41.70 -19.23 -2.82
N PRO A 68 -42.93 -19.74 -2.65
CA PRO A 68 -44.14 -18.93 -2.75
C PRO A 68 -44.09 -17.73 -1.78
N GLY A 69 -44.39 -16.53 -2.29
CA GLY A 69 -44.38 -15.26 -1.54
C GLY A 69 -43.08 -14.44 -1.57
N LYS A 70 -42.10 -14.79 -2.42
CA LYS A 70 -40.80 -14.11 -2.50
C LYS A 70 -40.70 -13.15 -3.70
N PRO A 71 -40.09 -11.95 -3.55
CA PRO A 71 -39.85 -11.07 -4.69
C PRO A 71 -38.81 -11.68 -5.65
N PRO A 72 -39.13 -11.86 -6.95
CA PRO A 72 -38.26 -12.54 -7.91
C PRO A 72 -36.92 -11.83 -8.12
N TRP A 73 -36.86 -10.53 -7.87
CA TRP A 73 -35.64 -9.73 -8.05
C TRP A 73 -34.53 -10.10 -7.05
N VAL A 74 -34.84 -10.51 -5.81
CA VAL A 74 -33.80 -10.88 -4.81
C VAL A 74 -33.03 -12.13 -5.25
N GLY A 75 -33.75 -13.11 -5.82
CA GLY A 75 -33.16 -14.33 -6.35
C GLY A 75 -32.29 -14.09 -7.58
N GLY A 76 -32.80 -13.29 -8.53
CA GLY A 76 -32.06 -12.91 -9.73
C GLY A 76 -30.81 -12.07 -9.43
N SER A 77 -30.91 -11.09 -8.54
CA SER A 77 -29.77 -10.27 -8.12
C SER A 77 -28.71 -11.09 -7.38
N LEU A 78 -29.09 -12.03 -6.52
CA LEU A 78 -28.15 -12.94 -5.88
C LEU A 78 -27.45 -13.83 -6.90
N LEU A 79 -28.19 -14.41 -7.85
CA LEU A 79 -27.60 -15.24 -8.90
C LEU A 79 -26.55 -14.48 -9.70
N VAL A 80 -26.85 -13.25 -10.13
CA VAL A 80 -25.91 -12.38 -10.86
C VAL A 80 -24.68 -12.07 -10.02
N LEU A 81 -24.85 -11.69 -8.75
CA LEU A 81 -23.72 -11.36 -7.86
C LEU A 81 -22.85 -12.58 -7.55
N TYR A 82 -23.43 -13.75 -7.33
CA TYR A 82 -22.68 -14.99 -7.13
C TYR A 82 -21.95 -15.42 -8.41
N LEU A 83 -22.59 -15.33 -9.58
CA LEU A 83 -21.93 -15.63 -10.86
C LEU A 83 -20.74 -14.68 -11.11
N ALA A 84 -20.93 -13.38 -10.86
CA ALA A 84 -19.85 -12.40 -10.94
C ALA A 84 -18.72 -12.72 -9.95
N LEU A 85 -19.05 -13.04 -8.70
CA LEU A 85 -18.08 -13.42 -7.66
C LEU A 85 -17.26 -14.64 -8.07
N TYR A 86 -17.92 -15.71 -8.56
CA TYR A 86 -17.23 -16.92 -8.95
C TYR A 86 -16.44 -16.77 -10.25
N ALA A 87 -16.99 -16.08 -11.26
CA ALA A 87 -16.28 -15.83 -12.50
C ALA A 87 -15.03 -14.99 -12.27
N THR A 88 -15.15 -13.86 -11.55
CA THR A 88 -13.99 -13.01 -11.22
C THR A 88 -12.97 -13.75 -10.37
N GLY A 89 -13.39 -14.52 -9.36
CA GLY A 89 -12.49 -15.31 -8.52
C GLY A 89 -11.74 -16.39 -9.30
N ALA A 90 -12.36 -17.02 -10.29
CA ALA A 90 -11.72 -18.02 -11.14
C ALA A 90 -10.74 -17.38 -12.14
N ILE A 91 -11.09 -16.21 -12.69
CA ILE A 91 -10.22 -15.47 -13.61
C ILE A 91 -8.98 -14.93 -12.89
N LEU A 92 -9.11 -14.51 -11.62
CA LEU A 92 -7.98 -14.05 -10.80
C LEU A 92 -6.91 -15.13 -10.51
N LEU A 93 -7.21 -16.42 -10.76
CA LEU A 93 -6.21 -17.49 -10.66
C LEU A 93 -5.29 -17.57 -11.89
N LEU A 94 -5.59 -16.80 -12.94
CA LEU A 94 -4.76 -16.74 -14.15
C LEU A 94 -3.70 -15.65 -14.00
N PRO A 95 -2.49 -15.84 -14.56
CA PRO A 95 -1.47 -14.79 -14.59
C PRO A 95 -1.90 -13.70 -15.58
N LEU A 96 -2.49 -12.61 -15.06
CA LEU A 96 -3.02 -11.48 -15.82
C LEU A 96 -2.19 -10.22 -15.57
N GLY A 97 -2.20 -9.28 -16.50
CA GLY A 97 -1.55 -7.97 -16.33
C GLY A 97 -2.13 -7.16 -15.17
N SER A 98 -1.32 -6.27 -14.59
CA SER A 98 -1.64 -5.48 -13.38
C SER A 98 -2.98 -4.73 -13.47
N SER A 99 -3.25 -4.05 -14.58
CA SER A 99 -4.50 -3.30 -14.79
C SER A 99 -5.74 -4.18 -14.84
N ILE A 100 -5.65 -5.36 -15.47
CA ILE A 100 -6.76 -6.32 -15.55
C ILE A 100 -7.01 -6.93 -14.16
N SER A 101 -5.94 -7.25 -13.43
CA SER A 101 -6.03 -7.76 -12.06
C SER A 101 -6.71 -6.74 -11.13
N GLU A 102 -6.34 -5.47 -11.17
CA GLU A 102 -6.95 -4.42 -10.33
C GLU A 102 -8.46 -4.26 -10.59
N PHE A 103 -8.86 -4.26 -11.86
CA PHE A 103 -10.27 -4.19 -12.25
C PHE A 103 -11.05 -5.42 -11.78
N LEU A 104 -10.49 -6.62 -11.95
CA LEU A 104 -11.12 -7.87 -11.52
C LEU A 104 -11.21 -7.98 -10.00
N VAL A 105 -10.17 -7.60 -9.26
CA VAL A 105 -10.18 -7.53 -7.79
C VAL A 105 -11.26 -6.55 -7.33
N THR A 106 -11.33 -5.36 -7.92
CA THR A 106 -12.37 -4.37 -7.60
C THR A 106 -13.76 -4.93 -7.85
N THR A 107 -13.98 -5.56 -9.01
CA THR A 107 -15.28 -6.14 -9.38
C THR A 107 -15.65 -7.31 -8.47
N HIS A 108 -14.69 -8.17 -8.12
CA HIS A 108 -14.86 -9.30 -7.20
C HIS A 108 -15.28 -8.82 -5.81
N LEU A 109 -14.58 -7.84 -5.26
CA LEU A 109 -14.86 -7.25 -3.95
C LEU A 109 -16.20 -6.53 -3.93
N LEU A 110 -16.54 -5.78 -4.99
CA LEU A 110 -17.82 -5.10 -5.09
C LEU A 110 -18.98 -6.11 -5.12
N ALA A 111 -18.84 -7.18 -5.91
CA ALA A 111 -19.81 -8.27 -5.95
C ALA A 111 -19.97 -8.95 -4.58
N ALA A 112 -18.86 -9.23 -3.88
CA ALA A 112 -18.85 -9.83 -2.55
C ALA A 112 -19.51 -8.96 -1.47
N VAL A 113 -19.27 -7.65 -1.51
CA VAL A 113 -19.87 -6.70 -0.57
C VAL A 113 -21.37 -6.60 -0.79
N TRP A 114 -21.81 -6.39 -2.03
CA TRP A 114 -23.23 -6.17 -2.35
C TRP A 114 -24.09 -7.42 -2.25
N SER A 115 -23.46 -8.58 -2.23
CA SER A 115 -24.17 -9.81 -2.00
C SER A 115 -24.55 -9.96 -0.52
N VAL A 116 -23.83 -9.34 0.45
CA VAL A 116 -24.09 -9.43 1.91
C VAL A 116 -25.52 -9.05 2.29
N PRO A 117 -26.01 -7.85 1.95
CA PRO A 117 -27.35 -7.43 2.37
C PRO A 117 -28.40 -8.33 1.75
N LEU A 118 -28.23 -8.72 0.48
CA LEU A 118 -29.18 -9.55 -0.24
C LEU A 118 -29.23 -10.99 0.30
N THR A 119 -28.08 -11.56 0.67
CA THR A 119 -28.01 -12.90 1.28
C THR A 119 -28.59 -12.88 2.68
N THR A 120 -28.34 -11.82 3.43
CA THR A 120 -28.92 -11.61 4.77
C THR A 120 -30.45 -11.48 4.69
N VAL A 121 -30.98 -10.69 3.76
CA VAL A 121 -32.43 -10.53 3.52
C VAL A 121 -33.06 -11.85 3.03
N TYR A 122 -32.41 -12.53 2.09
CA TYR A 122 -32.86 -13.84 1.61
C TYR A 122 -32.91 -14.87 2.74
N TRP A 123 -31.89 -14.88 3.61
CA TRP A 123 -31.81 -15.77 4.75
C TRP A 123 -32.84 -15.45 5.83
N TRP A 124 -32.96 -14.18 6.24
CA TRP A 124 -33.94 -13.71 7.23
C TRP A 124 -35.37 -14.06 6.78
N ARG A 125 -35.71 -13.80 5.51
CA ARG A 125 -37.04 -14.13 4.97
C ARG A 125 -37.24 -15.62 4.65
N SER A 126 -36.19 -16.45 4.72
CA SER A 126 -36.29 -17.91 4.53
C SER A 126 -36.63 -18.69 5.80
N ARG A 127 -36.69 -18.03 6.98
CA ARG A 127 -37.09 -18.67 8.25
C ARG A 127 -38.21 -17.91 8.95
N SER A 128 -39.27 -18.63 9.29
CA SER A 128 -40.39 -18.15 10.12
C SER A 128 -40.07 -18.01 11.62
N ASP A 129 -38.87 -18.38 12.09
CA ASP A 129 -38.57 -18.61 13.52
C ASP A 129 -37.32 -17.85 14.04
N PHE A 130 -37.03 -16.65 13.53
CA PHE A 130 -35.85 -15.85 13.98
C PHE A 130 -35.90 -15.51 15.49
N ALA A 131 -37.09 -15.38 16.08
CA ALA A 131 -37.27 -15.03 17.49
C ALA A 131 -36.74 -16.09 18.49
N ARG A 132 -36.53 -17.36 18.09
CA ARG A 132 -36.03 -18.41 18.99
C ARG A 132 -34.51 -18.44 19.16
N PHE A 133 -33.75 -17.71 18.35
CA PHE A 133 -32.28 -17.76 18.42
C PHE A 133 -31.70 -17.02 19.64
N PHE A 134 -32.40 -15.99 20.13
CA PHE A 134 -32.03 -15.26 21.34
C PHE A 134 -32.71 -15.81 22.62
N GLY A 135 -33.51 -16.88 22.53
CA GLY A 135 -34.29 -17.39 23.67
C GLY A 135 -34.57 -18.90 23.72
N GLY A 136 -33.99 -19.71 22.83
CA GLY A 136 -34.20 -21.16 22.79
C GLY A 136 -32.91 -21.93 22.53
N SER A 137 -32.76 -23.11 23.15
CA SER A 137 -31.60 -23.98 23.00
C SER A 137 -31.32 -24.29 21.53
N LEU A 138 -30.13 -23.91 21.04
CA LEU A 138 -29.65 -24.19 19.69
C LEU A 138 -29.89 -25.67 19.33
N PRO A 139 -30.49 -25.99 18.16
CA PRO A 139 -30.64 -27.36 17.73
C PRO A 139 -29.26 -28.03 17.67
N ARG A 140 -29.13 -29.25 18.23
CA ARG A 140 -27.87 -30.01 18.26
C ARG A 140 -27.38 -30.26 16.84
N VAL A 141 -26.43 -29.44 16.40
CA VAL A 141 -25.77 -29.61 15.11
C VAL A 141 -24.83 -30.82 15.22
N PRO A 142 -24.96 -31.84 14.36
CA PRO A 142 -24.23 -33.11 14.54
C PRO A 142 -22.71 -32.91 14.40
N ALA A 143 -21.89 -33.54 15.24
CA ALA A 143 -20.42 -33.31 15.32
C ALA A 143 -19.67 -33.36 13.96
N ARG A 144 -20.13 -34.18 13.02
CA ARG A 144 -19.65 -34.24 11.63
C ARG A 144 -19.76 -32.91 10.84
N PHE A 145 -20.67 -32.02 11.23
CA PHE A 145 -20.81 -30.67 10.71
C PHE A 145 -19.64 -29.78 11.15
N TRP A 146 -19.34 -29.79 12.45
CA TRP A 146 -18.21 -29.04 13.01
C TRP A 146 -16.88 -29.55 12.45
N LEU A 147 -16.77 -30.85 12.20
CA LEU A 147 -15.59 -31.43 11.54
C LEU A 147 -15.44 -30.97 10.08
N GLY A 148 -16.52 -30.92 9.30
CA GLY A 148 -16.49 -30.43 7.92
C GLY A 148 -16.16 -28.94 7.82
N LEU A 149 -16.75 -28.12 8.70
CA LEU A 149 -16.43 -26.70 8.81
C LEU A 149 -14.99 -26.49 9.27
N ALA A 150 -14.51 -27.27 10.25
CA ALA A 150 -13.13 -27.22 10.71
C ALA A 150 -12.15 -27.59 9.58
N ILE A 151 -12.43 -28.61 8.76
CA ILE A 151 -11.56 -28.99 7.63
C ILE A 151 -11.47 -27.88 6.56
N VAL A 152 -12.53 -27.10 6.34
CA VAL A 152 -12.54 -25.97 5.40
C VAL A 152 -11.92 -24.71 6.01
N LEU A 153 -12.13 -24.45 7.30
CA LEU A 153 -11.62 -23.25 7.96
C LEU A 153 -10.18 -23.38 8.48
N LEU A 154 -9.69 -24.59 8.75
CA LEU A 154 -8.31 -24.82 9.20
C LEU A 154 -7.28 -24.31 8.18
N PRO A 155 -7.40 -24.62 6.88
CA PRO A 155 -6.49 -24.08 5.89
C PRO A 155 -6.64 -22.56 5.77
N ALA A 156 -7.85 -21.99 5.91
CA ALA A 156 -8.03 -20.54 5.96
C ALA A 156 -7.28 -19.88 7.13
N ALA A 157 -7.31 -20.51 8.31
CA ALA A 157 -6.58 -20.04 9.49
C ALA A 157 -5.05 -20.16 9.32
N VAL A 158 -4.57 -21.22 8.68
CA VAL A 158 -3.15 -21.38 8.33
C VAL A 158 -2.72 -20.37 7.26
N LEU A 159 -3.56 -20.12 6.25
CA LEU A 159 -3.32 -19.14 5.18
C LEU A 159 -3.33 -17.70 5.71
N ALA A 160 -4.14 -17.39 6.73
CA ALA A 160 -4.11 -16.09 7.41
C ALA A 160 -2.75 -15.81 8.09
N VAL A 161 -1.99 -16.85 8.44
CA VAL A 161 -0.64 -16.76 9.04
C VAL A 161 0.46 -16.79 7.97
N ILE A 162 0.13 -17.15 6.72
CA ILE A 162 1.03 -17.19 5.55
C ILE A 162 0.44 -16.33 4.42
N PRO A 163 0.42 -14.99 4.57
CA PRO A 163 -0.55 -14.10 3.91
C PRO A 163 -0.37 -13.88 2.39
N ARG A 164 0.53 -14.59 1.74
CA ARG A 164 1.20 -14.07 0.53
C ARG A 164 0.90 -14.80 -0.76
N ALA A 165 0.15 -15.89 -0.70
CA ALA A 165 0.20 -16.86 -1.79
C ALA A 165 -1.04 -16.88 -2.69
N LEU A 166 -2.06 -16.07 -2.38
CA LEU A 166 -3.28 -15.90 -3.18
C LEU A 166 -3.68 -14.42 -3.37
N SER A 167 -2.97 -13.48 -2.72
CA SER A 167 -3.26 -12.04 -2.79
C SER A 167 -2.35 -11.36 -3.81
N PRO A 168 -2.90 -10.69 -4.84
CA PRO A 168 -2.11 -9.85 -5.76
C PRO A 168 -1.36 -8.71 -5.04
N LEU A 169 -1.92 -8.20 -3.94
CA LEU A 169 -1.24 -7.19 -3.09
C LEU A 169 -0.05 -7.78 -2.32
N GLY A 170 -0.08 -9.09 -2.02
CA GLY A 170 1.06 -9.80 -1.45
C GLY A 170 2.20 -10.00 -2.45
N GLU A 171 1.88 -10.24 -3.72
CA GLU A 171 2.86 -10.42 -4.80
C GLU A 171 3.59 -9.11 -5.13
N THR A 172 2.87 -7.99 -5.13
CA THR A 172 3.44 -6.65 -5.35
C THR A 172 4.04 -6.02 -4.09
N GLY A 173 3.91 -6.70 -2.94
CA GLY A 173 4.38 -6.20 -1.65
C GLY A 173 3.57 -5.02 -1.10
N THR A 174 2.42 -4.68 -1.67
CA THR A 174 1.60 -3.49 -1.37
C THR A 174 0.50 -3.70 -0.31
N GLY A 175 0.27 -4.95 0.11
CA GLY A 175 -0.81 -5.28 1.06
C GLY A 175 -0.42 -5.28 2.55
N ALA A 176 0.79 -4.88 2.93
CA ALA A 176 1.23 -4.84 4.32
C ALA A 176 0.79 -3.53 5.02
N ILE A 177 1.27 -3.31 6.24
CA ILE A 177 0.96 -2.12 7.04
C ILE A 177 2.25 -1.42 7.47
N TRP A 178 2.19 -0.09 7.52
CA TRP A 178 3.19 0.72 8.19
C TRP A 178 3.12 0.49 9.69
N SER A 179 4.28 0.49 10.33
CA SER A 179 4.42 0.38 11.78
C SER A 179 5.46 1.37 12.28
N ARG A 180 5.15 2.06 13.38
CA ARG A 180 6.11 2.99 13.99
C ARG A 180 7.31 2.20 14.50
N VAL A 181 8.51 2.65 14.14
CA VAL A 181 9.76 1.98 14.51
C VAL A 181 10.59 2.81 15.49
N ALA A 182 10.55 4.15 15.41
CA ALA A 182 11.35 5.01 16.27
C ALA A 182 10.80 6.46 16.34
N LEU A 183 11.38 7.24 17.27
CA LEU A 183 11.20 8.69 17.40
C LEU A 183 9.72 9.14 17.50
N PRO A 184 8.92 8.57 18.43
CA PRO A 184 7.50 8.91 18.55
C PRO A 184 7.29 10.40 18.85
N GLY A 185 6.37 11.05 18.15
CA GLY A 185 6.04 12.46 18.35
C GLY A 185 7.08 13.46 17.85
N ILE A 186 8.13 12.99 17.16
CA ILE A 186 9.17 13.84 16.59
C ILE A 186 8.85 14.09 15.12
N PHE A 187 8.67 15.36 14.76
CA PHE A 187 8.57 15.78 13.37
C PHE A 187 9.87 15.48 12.62
N LEU A 188 9.77 14.75 11.50
CA LEU A 188 10.89 14.44 10.61
C LEU A 188 10.51 14.79 9.17
N ASP A 189 11.33 15.60 8.52
CA ASP A 189 11.16 16.03 7.12
C ASP A 189 12.15 15.31 6.21
N ARG A 190 13.43 15.30 6.57
CA ARG A 190 14.52 14.85 5.70
C ARG A 190 15.07 13.52 6.15
N MET A 191 15.40 12.66 5.19
CA MET A 191 16.21 11.46 5.41
C MET A 191 17.16 11.22 4.26
N ALA A 192 18.37 10.79 4.57
CA ALA A 192 19.35 10.36 3.59
C ALA A 192 20.19 9.21 4.14
N PRO A 193 20.60 8.24 3.29
CA PRO A 193 21.58 7.25 3.68
C PRO A 193 22.92 7.91 4.03
N SER A 194 23.59 7.40 5.04
CA SER A 194 24.93 7.84 5.41
C SER A 194 25.91 7.54 4.27
N PRO A 195 26.76 8.50 3.85
CA PRO A 195 27.73 8.31 2.77
C PRO A 195 28.71 7.15 2.99
N LYS A 196 28.91 6.72 4.24
CA LYS A 196 29.79 5.61 4.62
C LYS A 196 29.07 4.26 4.77
N GLY A 197 27.76 4.20 4.51
CA GLY A 197 26.95 2.99 4.68
C GLY A 197 26.66 2.61 6.13
N GLU A 198 26.89 3.52 7.08
CA GLU A 198 26.76 3.27 8.52
C GLU A 198 25.30 3.38 9.04
N GLY A 199 24.35 3.72 8.18
CA GLY A 199 22.94 3.88 8.53
C GLY A 199 22.27 5.01 7.77
N ILE A 200 21.30 5.64 8.41
CA ILE A 200 20.45 6.71 7.86
C ILE A 200 20.53 7.91 8.79
N VAL A 201 20.61 9.09 8.19
CA VAL A 201 20.51 10.38 8.88
C VAL A 201 19.11 10.94 8.66
N ALA A 202 18.45 11.36 9.73
CA ALA A 202 17.12 11.96 9.68
C ALA A 202 17.14 13.35 10.33
N GLY A 203 16.48 14.31 9.70
CA GLY A 203 16.37 15.70 10.14
C GLY A 203 14.91 16.14 10.25
N GLY A 204 14.62 16.97 11.25
CA GLY A 204 13.36 17.67 11.45
C GLY A 204 13.44 18.42 12.77
N ALA A 205 12.67 18.02 13.77
CA ALA A 205 12.82 18.50 15.15
C ALA A 205 14.08 17.87 15.81
N GLY A 206 15.24 18.32 15.37
CA GLY A 206 16.56 17.79 15.69
C GLY A 206 17.18 16.97 14.55
N LEU A 207 18.40 16.49 14.79
CA LEU A 207 19.15 15.66 13.86
C LEU A 207 19.48 14.32 14.51
N TYR A 208 19.27 13.24 13.76
CA TYR A 208 19.36 11.87 14.27
C TYR A 208 20.13 10.99 13.30
N VAL A 209 20.84 10.00 13.83
CA VAL A 209 21.47 8.93 13.06
C VAL A 209 20.99 7.59 13.60
N GLY A 210 20.70 6.66 12.70
CA GLY A 210 20.22 5.35 13.10
C GLY A 210 20.21 4.33 11.99
N GLN A 211 19.61 3.18 12.28
CA GLN A 211 19.46 2.08 11.34
C GLN A 211 17.99 1.77 11.10
N ALA A 212 17.72 1.11 9.97
CA ALA A 212 16.39 0.66 9.58
C ALA A 212 15.77 -0.36 10.54
N ASP A 213 16.55 -0.91 11.47
CA ASP A 213 16.12 -1.85 12.50
C ASP A 213 15.55 -1.18 13.77
N GLY A 214 15.62 0.16 13.85
CA GLY A 214 15.04 0.94 14.94
C GLY A 214 16.03 1.47 15.97
N ARG A 215 17.34 1.27 15.80
CA ARG A 215 18.35 1.91 16.66
C ARG A 215 18.64 3.33 16.17
N TRP A 216 18.21 4.32 16.94
CA TRP A 216 18.40 5.74 16.63
C TRP A 216 19.03 6.48 17.81
N ARG A 217 19.96 7.39 17.53
CA ARG A 217 20.43 8.38 18.51
C ARG A 217 20.32 9.79 17.94
N ARG A 218 20.11 10.74 18.83
CA ARG A 218 20.18 12.16 18.51
C ARG A 218 21.65 12.60 18.41
N LEU A 219 21.95 13.42 17.41
CA LEU A 219 23.25 14.09 17.26
C LEU A 219 23.25 15.39 18.06
N ASP A 220 24.45 15.82 18.47
CA ASP A 220 24.62 17.12 19.12
C ASP A 220 24.53 18.21 18.06
N PHE A 221 23.33 18.76 17.92
CA PHE A 221 22.96 19.78 16.95
C PHE A 221 22.12 20.85 17.67
N PRO A 222 22.25 22.15 17.28
CA PRO A 222 21.44 23.22 17.85
C PRO A 222 19.95 22.90 17.89
N ALA A 223 19.23 23.49 18.85
CA ALA A 223 17.79 23.32 19.03
C ALA A 223 16.98 24.10 17.96
N GLU A 224 17.25 23.78 16.69
CA GLU A 224 16.65 24.39 15.52
C GLU A 224 15.92 23.34 14.68
N LEU A 225 14.93 23.79 13.91
CA LEU A 225 14.24 22.96 12.94
C LEU A 225 15.16 22.71 11.73
N VAL A 226 15.47 21.46 11.45
CA VAL A 226 16.22 21.05 10.27
C VAL A 226 15.29 21.03 9.06
N LEU A 227 15.63 21.83 8.05
CA LEU A 227 14.86 22.05 6.82
C LEU A 227 15.56 21.50 5.57
N GLY A 228 16.89 21.34 5.64
CA GLY A 228 17.72 20.86 4.53
C GLY A 228 18.84 19.96 5.03
N LEU A 229 19.19 18.94 4.24
CA LEU A 229 20.25 17.98 4.57
C LEU A 229 21.01 17.58 3.30
N ALA A 230 22.32 17.79 3.28
CA ALA A 230 23.21 17.25 2.26
C ALA A 230 24.39 16.52 2.93
N LEU A 231 24.68 15.32 2.46
CA LEU A 231 25.73 14.47 2.99
C LEU A 231 26.80 14.19 1.93
N SER A 232 28.05 14.03 2.35
CA SER A 232 29.19 13.78 1.45
C SER A 232 30.20 12.82 2.07
N THR A 233 31.00 12.18 1.22
CA THR A 233 32.19 11.39 1.62
C THR A 233 33.45 12.25 1.74
N GLY A 234 33.38 13.55 1.46
CA GLY A 234 34.49 14.50 1.55
C GLY A 234 34.92 14.82 2.98
N SER A 235 35.77 15.85 3.12
CA SER A 235 36.23 16.35 4.43
C SER A 235 35.10 16.89 5.29
N THR A 236 34.09 17.51 4.67
CA THR A 236 32.84 17.92 5.28
C THR A 236 31.76 16.89 4.96
N GLN A 237 31.36 16.08 5.94
CA GLN A 237 30.41 14.99 5.74
C GLN A 237 28.95 15.42 5.79
N ALA A 238 28.63 16.54 6.43
CA ALA A 238 27.26 17.00 6.59
C ALA A 238 27.13 18.52 6.44
N TYR A 239 26.14 18.93 5.66
CA TYR A 239 25.59 20.27 5.62
C TYR A 239 24.12 20.21 6.03
N VAL A 240 23.73 21.05 7.00
CA VAL A 240 22.41 21.03 7.62
C VAL A 240 21.82 22.43 7.57
N GLY A 241 20.75 22.57 6.81
CA GLY A 241 20.01 23.82 6.67
C GLY A 241 18.89 23.92 7.70
N THR A 242 18.73 25.10 8.27
CA THR A 242 17.71 25.43 9.26
C THR A 242 16.99 26.72 8.89
N ASP A 243 16.01 27.12 9.70
CA ASP A 243 15.37 28.43 9.53
C ASP A 243 16.35 29.60 9.79
N ASP A 244 17.33 29.43 10.68
CA ASP A 244 18.28 30.49 11.08
C ASP A 244 19.60 30.49 10.28
N GLY A 245 19.93 29.40 9.56
CA GLY A 245 21.06 29.39 8.65
C GLY A 245 21.54 28.01 8.22
N LEU A 246 22.78 27.95 7.72
CA LEU A 246 23.42 26.72 7.28
C LEU A 246 24.54 26.32 8.23
N TYR A 247 24.58 25.05 8.61
CA TYR A 247 25.60 24.46 9.46
C TYR A 247 26.39 23.40 8.70
N ALA A 248 27.65 23.20 9.06
CA ALA A 248 28.51 22.19 8.49
C ALA A 248 29.29 21.43 9.57
N ALA A 249 29.56 20.15 9.31
CA ALA A 249 30.41 19.33 10.16
C ALA A 249 31.36 18.47 9.33
N GLY A 250 32.61 18.38 9.79
CA GLY A 250 33.64 17.51 9.22
C GLY A 250 33.22 16.04 9.31
N PRO A 251 33.19 15.47 10.52
CA PRO A 251 32.52 14.20 10.79
C PRO A 251 31.01 14.40 11.00
N LEU A 252 30.21 13.38 10.66
CA LEU A 252 28.76 13.40 10.89
C LEU A 252 28.37 13.60 12.37
N ASP A 253 29.22 13.19 13.31
CA ASP A 253 28.96 13.36 14.74
C ASP A 253 29.20 14.77 15.28
N GLY A 254 29.62 15.70 14.43
CA GLY A 254 29.93 17.07 14.81
C GLY A 254 31.36 17.25 15.34
N PRO A 255 31.70 18.46 15.85
CA PRO A 255 30.79 19.57 16.11
C PRO A 255 30.26 20.22 14.83
N TYR A 256 29.04 20.75 14.89
CA TYR A 256 28.43 21.53 13.83
C TYR A 256 28.77 23.02 13.99
N ARG A 257 29.34 23.63 12.96
CA ARG A 257 29.66 25.05 12.90
C ARG A 257 28.68 25.77 11.98
N LYS A 258 28.14 26.91 12.42
CA LYS A 258 27.34 27.79 11.56
C LYS A 258 28.23 28.44 10.50
N LEU A 259 27.84 28.35 9.24
CA LEU A 259 28.52 28.96 8.11
C LEU A 259 28.05 30.42 7.92
N PRO A 260 28.91 31.31 7.37
CA PRO A 260 28.60 32.72 7.16
C PRO A 260 27.71 32.96 5.92
N LEU A 261 26.68 32.13 5.72
CA LEU A 261 25.67 32.32 4.68
C LEU A 261 24.72 33.46 5.11
N PRO A 262 24.52 34.51 4.29
CA PRO A 262 23.62 35.62 4.66
C PRO A 262 22.14 35.25 4.67
N GLY A 263 21.73 34.28 3.84
CA GLY A 263 20.35 33.86 3.68
C GLY A 263 19.81 33.01 4.82
N ARG A 264 18.48 32.98 4.95
CA ARG A 264 17.74 32.21 5.98
C ARG A 264 16.71 31.27 5.36
N GLY A 265 16.18 30.33 6.15
CA GLY A 265 15.23 29.33 5.65
C GLY A 265 15.86 28.39 4.62
N ILE A 266 16.87 27.63 5.05
CA ILE A 266 17.70 26.84 4.15
C ILE A 266 17.07 25.46 3.89
N HIS A 267 16.39 25.31 2.75
CA HIS A 267 15.63 24.11 2.40
C HIS A 267 16.38 23.14 1.47
N GLY A 268 17.01 23.66 0.44
CA GLY A 268 17.72 22.92 -0.59
C GLY A 268 19.21 23.11 -0.43
N ILE A 269 19.96 22.02 -0.38
CA ILE A 269 21.42 22.04 -0.33
C ILE A 269 21.92 20.97 -1.29
N VAL A 270 22.81 21.34 -2.20
CA VAL A 270 23.48 20.39 -3.09
C VAL A 270 24.96 20.67 -3.16
N ILE A 271 25.74 19.60 -3.25
CA ILE A 271 27.19 19.64 -3.39
C ILE A 271 27.49 19.25 -4.83
N ASP A 272 28.37 19.99 -5.50
CA ASP A 272 28.72 19.68 -6.87
C ASP A 272 29.41 18.30 -6.93
N PRO A 273 28.89 17.34 -7.72
CA PRO A 273 29.46 16.00 -7.79
C PRO A 273 30.86 15.97 -8.43
N ARG A 274 31.27 17.04 -9.12
CA ARG A 274 32.59 17.17 -9.76
C ARG A 274 33.58 17.97 -8.92
N ALA A 275 33.08 18.73 -7.94
CA ALA A 275 33.90 19.59 -7.07
C ALA A 275 33.25 19.72 -5.68
N SER A 276 33.68 18.90 -4.72
CA SER A 276 33.07 18.86 -3.38
C SER A 276 33.21 20.14 -2.54
N SER A 277 34.03 21.11 -2.99
CA SER A 277 34.10 22.45 -2.41
C SER A 277 33.01 23.39 -2.95
N THR A 278 32.41 23.09 -4.10
CA THR A 278 31.31 23.88 -4.65
C THR A 278 29.99 23.40 -4.05
N ILE A 279 29.28 24.32 -3.39
CA ILE A 279 28.01 24.06 -2.71
C ILE A 279 27.00 25.10 -3.13
N TRP A 280 25.77 24.66 -3.31
CA TRP A 280 24.62 25.51 -3.54
C TRP A 280 23.61 25.36 -2.42
N ALA A 281 23.03 26.47 -2.00
CA ALA A 281 22.00 26.53 -0.99
C ALA A 281 20.82 27.38 -1.46
N SER A 282 19.60 26.96 -1.16
CA SER A 282 18.41 27.78 -1.29
C SER A 282 18.11 28.51 0.01
N SER A 283 17.50 29.67 -0.11
CA SER A 283 17.10 30.53 1.00
C SER A 283 15.87 31.33 0.60
N ARG A 284 15.26 32.02 1.57
CA ARG A 284 14.17 32.99 1.31
C ARG A 284 14.64 34.24 0.57
N GLU A 285 15.93 34.39 0.30
CA GLU A 285 16.53 35.48 -0.48
C GLU A 285 17.09 35.01 -1.82
N GLY A 286 16.79 33.77 -2.22
CA GLY A 286 17.24 33.18 -3.47
C GLY A 286 18.26 32.06 -3.31
N PHE A 287 18.96 31.74 -4.39
CA PHE A 287 20.02 30.75 -4.41
C PHE A 287 21.38 31.39 -4.14
N TRP A 288 22.21 30.66 -3.40
CA TRP A 288 23.58 31.04 -3.05
C TRP A 288 24.55 29.96 -3.49
N ARG A 289 25.75 30.38 -3.87
CA ARG A 289 26.85 29.49 -4.24
C ARG A 289 28.07 29.80 -3.40
N SER A 290 28.75 28.75 -2.95
CA SER A 290 30.12 28.79 -2.43
C SER A 290 31.00 27.90 -3.29
N ASP A 291 32.27 28.27 -3.46
CA ASP A 291 33.29 27.47 -4.15
C ASP A 291 34.38 26.94 -3.20
N ASP A 292 34.26 27.23 -1.90
CA ASP A 292 35.25 26.96 -0.85
C ASP A 292 34.62 26.31 0.40
N SER A 293 33.73 25.34 0.17
CA SER A 293 33.06 24.55 1.20
C SER A 293 32.23 25.37 2.19
N GLY A 294 31.73 26.52 1.76
CA GLY A 294 30.80 27.35 2.53
C GLY A 294 31.45 28.43 3.38
N GLU A 295 32.74 28.70 3.21
CA GLU A 295 33.44 29.79 3.91
C GLU A 295 33.08 31.16 3.28
N HIS A 296 32.88 31.25 1.97
CA HIS A 296 32.38 32.44 1.28
C HIS A 296 31.21 32.12 0.36
N TRP A 297 30.25 33.05 0.27
CA TRP A 297 29.01 32.89 -0.49
C TRP A 297 28.78 34.06 -1.44
N VAL A 298 28.30 33.74 -2.64
CA VAL A 298 27.80 34.71 -3.62
C VAL A 298 26.34 34.45 -3.91
N ASN A 299 25.54 35.51 -4.02
CA ASN A 299 24.15 35.36 -4.47
C ASN A 299 24.17 34.96 -5.94
N ALA A 300 23.50 33.86 -6.26
CA ALA A 300 23.46 33.26 -7.58
C ALA A 300 22.02 33.17 -8.08
N SER A 301 21.18 34.18 -7.81
CA SER A 301 19.75 34.18 -8.14
C SER A 301 19.41 34.79 -9.49
N GLN A 302 20.42 35.20 -10.26
CA GLN A 302 20.23 35.86 -11.55
C GLN A 302 19.39 34.99 -12.49
N GLY A 303 18.27 35.51 -12.99
CA GLY A 303 17.37 34.81 -13.93
C GLY A 303 16.14 34.14 -13.31
N LEU A 304 16.07 34.02 -11.98
CA LEU A 304 14.84 33.58 -11.30
C LEU A 304 13.74 34.65 -11.41
N LYS A 305 12.47 34.24 -11.42
CA LYS A 305 11.33 35.17 -11.45
C LYS A 305 10.81 35.53 -10.06
N ALA A 306 10.93 34.63 -9.08
CA ALA A 306 10.55 34.85 -7.70
C ALA A 306 11.64 34.32 -6.74
N PRO A 307 12.81 34.99 -6.65
CA PRO A 307 13.93 34.53 -5.82
C PRO A 307 13.53 34.21 -4.37
N GLU A 308 12.59 34.94 -3.80
CA GLU A 308 12.06 34.74 -2.45
C GLU A 308 11.32 33.41 -2.25
N GLY A 309 10.88 32.78 -3.35
CA GLY A 309 10.26 31.47 -3.37
C GLY A 309 11.21 30.33 -3.71
N SER A 310 12.53 30.55 -3.66
CA SER A 310 13.53 29.52 -3.98
C SER A 310 13.47 28.37 -2.98
N TRP A 311 13.32 27.13 -3.47
CA TRP A 311 13.07 25.98 -2.59
C TRP A 311 13.98 24.79 -2.88
N ALA A 312 13.73 24.06 -3.97
CA ALA A 312 14.44 22.84 -4.29
C ALA A 312 15.70 23.12 -5.11
N LEU A 313 16.73 22.31 -4.90
CA LEU A 313 17.94 22.24 -5.71
C LEU A 313 18.26 20.77 -5.97
N GLY A 314 18.72 20.44 -7.19
CA GLY A 314 19.05 19.07 -7.57
C GLY A 314 20.00 19.04 -8.76
N TYR A 315 20.98 18.12 -8.73
CA TYR A 315 21.78 17.82 -9.90
C TYR A 315 21.15 16.67 -10.69
N HIS A 316 21.13 16.81 -12.02
CA HIS A 316 20.72 15.76 -12.94
C HIS A 316 21.68 15.76 -14.13
N GLN A 317 22.34 14.62 -14.38
CA GLN A 317 23.35 14.45 -15.43
C GLN A 317 24.44 15.54 -15.45
N GLY A 318 24.81 16.04 -14.26
CA GLY A 318 25.81 17.09 -14.07
C GLY A 318 25.34 18.51 -14.41
N ALA A 319 24.07 18.69 -14.75
CA ALA A 319 23.43 20.00 -14.79
C ALA A 319 22.72 20.29 -13.46
N LEU A 320 22.78 21.55 -13.03
CA LEU A 320 22.11 22.01 -11.82
C LEU A 320 20.72 22.54 -12.16
N TYR A 321 19.73 22.07 -11.41
CA TYR A 321 18.33 22.50 -11.47
C TYR A 321 17.92 23.07 -10.11
N GLY A 322 16.99 24.02 -10.15
CA GLY A 322 16.40 24.61 -8.96
C GLY A 322 14.97 25.06 -9.23
N SER A 323 14.19 25.24 -8.17
CA SER A 323 12.83 25.79 -8.25
C SER A 323 12.69 27.11 -7.52
N ASP A 324 11.83 27.98 -8.06
CA ASP A 324 11.21 29.06 -7.32
C ASP A 324 9.69 28.80 -7.16
N ALA A 325 8.95 29.76 -6.58
CA ALA A 325 7.50 29.62 -6.40
C ALA A 325 6.73 29.47 -7.72
N LEU A 326 7.33 29.87 -8.85
CA LEU A 326 6.69 29.97 -10.15
C LEU A 326 7.14 28.88 -11.13
N GLY A 327 8.31 28.26 -10.98
CA GLY A 327 8.81 27.34 -12.00
C GLY A 327 10.07 26.56 -11.62
N ILE A 328 10.47 25.69 -12.54
CA ILE A 328 11.74 24.96 -12.49
C ILE A 328 12.72 25.59 -13.48
N TYR A 329 13.97 25.74 -13.05
CA TYR A 329 15.04 26.41 -13.79
C TYR A 329 16.26 25.51 -13.87
N ARG A 330 17.04 25.73 -14.93
CA ARG A 330 18.37 25.16 -15.11
C ARG A 330 19.41 26.27 -15.00
N TRP A 331 20.51 26.01 -14.31
CA TRP A 331 21.64 26.92 -14.27
C TRP A 331 22.48 26.78 -15.55
N THR A 332 22.58 27.86 -16.32
CA THR A 332 23.33 27.93 -17.58
C THR A 332 24.15 29.21 -17.63
N ALA A 333 25.47 29.08 -17.77
CA ALA A 333 26.37 30.21 -18.05
C ALA A 333 26.18 31.44 -17.11
N GLY A 334 26.00 31.22 -15.80
CA GLY A 334 25.90 32.32 -14.83
C GLY A 334 24.48 32.83 -14.54
N LYS A 335 23.44 32.21 -15.10
CA LYS A 335 22.03 32.57 -14.84
C LYS A 335 21.12 31.34 -14.85
N TRP A 336 19.94 31.50 -14.26
CA TRP A 336 18.85 30.54 -14.29
C TRP A 336 17.98 30.74 -15.52
N GLU A 337 17.72 29.65 -16.25
CA GLU A 337 16.85 29.61 -17.42
C GLU A 337 15.67 28.70 -17.13
N ARG A 338 14.44 29.21 -17.27
CA ARG A 338 13.23 28.45 -16.96
C ARG A 338 13.06 27.28 -17.92
N THR A 339 12.73 26.11 -17.36
CA THR A 339 12.52 24.86 -18.12
C THR A 339 11.12 24.27 -17.92
N SER A 340 10.44 24.62 -16.82
CA SER A 340 9.05 24.26 -16.59
C SER A 340 8.28 25.40 -15.93
N ASP A 341 6.98 25.46 -16.22
CA ASP A 341 6.02 26.36 -15.59
C ASP A 341 5.36 25.76 -14.33
N GLN A 342 5.75 24.55 -13.91
CA GLN A 342 5.23 23.89 -12.70
C GLN A 342 5.58 24.71 -11.46
N LYS A 343 4.57 25.06 -10.67
CA LYS A 343 4.67 25.93 -9.49
C LYS A 343 4.85 25.13 -8.21
N TYR A 344 5.32 25.83 -7.17
CA TYR A 344 5.44 25.30 -5.80
C TYR A 344 6.20 23.96 -5.72
N VAL A 345 7.25 23.83 -6.54
CA VAL A 345 8.08 22.62 -6.57
C VAL A 345 8.97 22.61 -5.33
N VAL A 346 8.80 21.58 -4.49
CA VAL A 346 9.46 21.44 -3.19
C VAL A 346 10.57 20.40 -3.16
N SER A 347 10.63 19.51 -4.16
CA SER A 347 11.71 18.54 -4.31
C SER A 347 12.07 18.30 -5.77
N LEU A 348 13.36 18.07 -6.02
CA LEU A 348 13.95 17.69 -7.30
C LEU A 348 14.76 16.41 -7.09
N ASP A 349 14.13 15.26 -7.33
CA ASP A 349 14.66 13.94 -7.00
C ASP A 349 15.13 13.21 -8.27
N PRO A 350 16.44 12.95 -8.46
CA PRO A 350 16.91 12.14 -9.58
C PRO A 350 16.54 10.65 -9.37
N SER A 351 16.27 9.94 -10.48
CA SER A 351 16.15 8.48 -10.44
C SER A 351 17.48 7.79 -10.16
N ALA A 352 17.44 6.59 -9.59
CA ALA A 352 18.63 5.80 -9.27
C ALA A 352 19.51 5.49 -10.49
N ASP A 353 18.93 5.39 -11.69
CA ASP A 353 19.64 5.23 -12.97
C ASP A 353 20.22 6.55 -13.54
N GLY A 354 19.92 7.69 -12.90
CA GLY A 354 20.31 9.03 -13.33
C GLY A 354 19.66 9.50 -14.64
N GLN A 355 18.69 8.77 -15.19
CA GLN A 355 18.07 9.07 -16.48
C GLN A 355 16.90 10.04 -16.38
N ARG A 356 16.26 10.13 -15.21
CA ARG A 356 15.11 10.99 -14.98
C ARG A 356 15.32 11.92 -13.79
N LEU A 357 14.59 13.02 -13.78
CA LEU A 357 14.49 13.94 -12.65
C LEU A 357 13.01 14.19 -12.35
N PHE A 358 12.59 13.96 -11.11
CA PHE A 358 11.20 14.16 -10.67
C PHE A 358 11.07 15.48 -9.92
N ALA A 359 10.07 16.27 -10.28
CA ALA A 359 9.72 17.50 -9.61
C ALA A 359 8.42 17.30 -8.84
N SER A 360 8.50 17.34 -7.51
CA SER A 360 7.34 17.18 -6.62
C SER A 360 6.80 18.56 -6.24
N SER A 361 5.49 18.76 -6.38
CA SER A 361 4.82 20.05 -6.15
C SER A 361 3.80 20.00 -5.02
N MET A 362 3.71 21.10 -4.29
CA MET A 362 2.66 21.38 -3.33
C MET A 362 1.40 21.96 -3.99
N GLY A 363 0.81 21.21 -4.92
CA GLY A 363 -0.50 21.53 -5.49
C GLY A 363 -0.65 21.12 -6.96
N GLU A 364 0.45 20.98 -7.69
CA GLU A 364 0.48 20.61 -9.11
C GLU A 364 1.07 19.20 -9.36
N GLY A 365 1.00 18.31 -8.35
CA GLY A 365 1.38 16.91 -8.50
C GLY A 365 2.87 16.69 -8.73
N VAL A 366 3.20 15.82 -9.69
CA VAL A 366 4.58 15.45 -10.04
C VAL A 366 4.79 15.66 -11.53
N GLN A 367 5.93 16.23 -11.91
CA GLN A 367 6.44 16.16 -13.28
C GLN A 367 7.72 15.34 -13.33
N VAL A 368 7.99 14.73 -14.49
CA VAL A 368 9.23 14.03 -14.79
C VAL A 368 9.94 14.69 -15.96
N PHE A 369 11.26 14.83 -15.84
CA PHE A 369 12.16 15.25 -16.91
C PHE A 369 12.93 14.04 -17.43
N ASP A 370 12.90 13.82 -18.74
CA ASP A 370 13.54 12.70 -19.44
C ASP A 370 14.91 13.03 -20.05
N GLY A 371 15.49 14.18 -19.66
CA GLY A 371 16.69 14.75 -20.29
C GLY A 371 16.39 15.75 -21.41
N LYS A 372 15.14 15.82 -21.91
CA LYS A 372 14.73 16.73 -22.99
C LYS A 372 13.57 17.63 -22.60
N SER A 373 12.52 17.07 -22.00
CA SER A 373 11.29 17.81 -21.68
C SER A 373 10.65 17.34 -20.38
N TRP A 374 9.89 18.25 -19.77
CA TRP A 374 9.05 17.96 -18.61
C TRP A 374 7.67 17.46 -19.05
N SER A 375 7.17 16.42 -18.40
CA SER A 375 5.80 15.91 -18.59
C SER A 375 5.14 15.56 -17.25
N PRO A 376 3.80 15.60 -17.14
CA PRO A 376 3.08 15.15 -15.95
C PRO A 376 3.38 13.68 -15.63
N PHE A 377 3.44 13.36 -14.33
CA PHE A 377 3.78 12.04 -13.81
C PHE A 377 3.01 11.72 -12.52
N ASP A 378 1.73 12.09 -12.49
CA ASP A 378 0.88 12.05 -11.30
C ASP A 378 -0.40 11.22 -11.48
N GLU A 379 -0.50 10.42 -12.55
CA GLU A 379 -1.65 9.58 -12.78
C GLU A 379 -1.85 8.57 -11.65
N GLY A 380 -3.06 8.53 -11.08
CA GLY A 380 -3.40 7.67 -9.94
C GLY A 380 -3.06 8.26 -8.57
N LEU A 381 -2.31 9.37 -8.50
CA LEU A 381 -2.21 10.15 -7.27
C LEU A 381 -3.54 10.83 -6.99
N ALA A 382 -3.87 10.95 -5.71
CA ALA A 382 -5.15 11.48 -5.32
C ALA A 382 -5.10 13.01 -5.16
N ALA A 383 -6.17 13.63 -5.66
CA ALA A 383 -6.37 15.07 -5.62
C ALA A 383 -7.26 15.48 -4.45
N HIS A 384 -7.08 16.72 -3.99
CA HIS A 384 -7.75 17.30 -2.83
C HIS A 384 -8.39 18.64 -3.17
N GLY A 385 -9.44 19.00 -2.42
CA GLY A 385 -10.15 20.27 -2.61
C GLY A 385 -10.56 20.48 -4.06
N SER A 386 -10.03 21.54 -4.69
CA SER A 386 -10.26 21.91 -6.09
C SER A 386 -9.47 21.09 -7.12
N GLY A 387 -8.96 19.92 -6.76
CA GLY A 387 -8.16 19.07 -7.65
C GLY A 387 -6.64 19.18 -7.46
N ALA A 388 -6.17 19.77 -6.37
CA ALA A 388 -4.75 19.92 -6.08
C ALA A 388 -4.12 18.60 -5.62
N ILE A 389 -2.94 18.26 -6.13
CA ILE A 389 -2.18 17.07 -5.73
C ILE A 389 -0.91 17.55 -5.01
N HIS A 390 -0.72 17.12 -3.76
CA HIS A 390 0.38 17.56 -2.89
C HIS A 390 1.40 16.44 -2.68
N VAL A 391 2.52 16.53 -3.40
CA VAL A 391 3.63 15.58 -3.30
C VAL A 391 4.85 16.30 -2.76
N ILE A 392 5.45 15.72 -1.72
CA ILE A 392 6.58 16.32 -1.01
C ILE A 392 7.90 15.81 -1.60
N SER A 393 8.00 14.51 -1.87
CA SER A 393 9.20 13.94 -2.47
C SER A 393 8.91 12.64 -3.22
N VAL A 394 9.81 12.29 -4.14
CA VAL A 394 9.80 11.01 -4.85
C VAL A 394 11.12 10.29 -4.62
N THR A 395 11.07 9.03 -4.25
CA THR A 395 12.22 8.13 -4.22
C THR A 395 12.08 7.15 -5.37
N ALA A 396 12.87 7.36 -6.42
CA ALA A 396 12.82 6.58 -7.65
C ALA A 396 13.98 5.57 -7.71
N GLY A 397 13.70 4.33 -7.32
CA GLY A 397 14.60 3.20 -7.50
C GLY A 397 14.51 2.59 -8.90
N ASN A 398 15.32 1.56 -9.18
CA ASN A 398 15.35 0.90 -10.49
C ASN A 398 14.07 0.11 -10.81
N GLU A 399 13.41 -0.46 -9.80
CA GLU A 399 12.23 -1.32 -9.96
C GLU A 399 10.92 -0.66 -9.54
N ARG A 400 10.99 0.43 -8.78
CA ARG A 400 9.83 1.06 -8.17
C ARG A 400 10.11 2.51 -7.82
N MET A 401 9.06 3.29 -7.78
CA MET A 401 9.05 4.67 -7.32
C MET A 401 8.08 4.81 -6.17
N ILE A 402 8.44 5.64 -5.21
CA ILE A 402 7.68 5.88 -3.99
C ILE A 402 7.50 7.37 -3.84
N ALA A 403 6.25 7.82 -3.80
CA ALA A 403 5.89 9.21 -3.58
C ALA A 403 5.44 9.40 -2.13
N ALA A 404 6.02 10.39 -1.46
CA ALA A 404 5.61 10.86 -0.16
C ALA A 404 4.62 12.02 -0.34
N THR A 405 3.41 11.90 0.22
CA THR A 405 2.31 12.85 0.02
C THR A 405 1.85 13.44 1.36
N MET A 406 1.29 14.65 1.32
CA MET A 406 0.92 15.37 2.55
C MET A 406 -0.32 14.79 3.25
N LEU A 407 -1.27 14.24 2.48
CA LEU A 407 -2.61 13.92 3.01
C LEU A 407 -3.02 12.45 2.81
N ASP A 408 -2.49 11.78 1.78
CA ASP A 408 -2.80 10.37 1.49
C ASP A 408 -1.68 9.40 1.93
N GLY A 409 -0.67 9.92 2.62
CA GLY A 409 0.47 9.13 3.11
C GLY A 409 1.46 8.83 1.99
N VAL A 410 1.62 7.56 1.64
CA VAL A 410 2.61 7.10 0.65
C VAL A 410 1.89 6.53 -0.57
N ALA A 411 2.43 6.76 -1.76
CA ALA A 411 2.01 6.08 -2.98
C ALA A 411 3.20 5.36 -3.62
N VAL A 412 2.94 4.26 -4.32
CA VAL A 412 3.95 3.44 -4.99
C VAL A 412 3.58 3.24 -6.47
N GLY A 413 4.58 3.29 -7.34
CA GLY A 413 4.45 2.97 -8.77
C GLY A 413 5.54 1.97 -9.17
N VAL A 414 5.19 0.92 -9.92
CA VAL A 414 6.12 -0.14 -10.35
C VAL A 414 6.61 0.10 -11.78
N ASP A 415 5.71 0.43 -12.70
CA ASP A 415 6.04 0.62 -14.13
C ASP A 415 6.09 2.10 -14.56
N GLY A 416 5.84 3.01 -13.62
CA GLY A 416 5.89 4.45 -13.86
C GLY A 416 4.73 5.07 -14.63
N GLU A 417 3.72 4.30 -15.02
CA GLU A 417 2.55 4.88 -15.68
C GLU A 417 1.45 5.25 -14.69
N ARG A 418 1.39 4.61 -13.51
CA ARG A 418 0.34 4.86 -12.53
C ARG A 418 0.78 4.60 -11.10
N TRP A 419 0.33 5.48 -10.21
CA TRP A 419 0.55 5.40 -8.77
C TRP A 419 -0.61 4.68 -8.06
N SER A 420 -0.28 3.94 -7.01
CA SER A 420 -1.23 3.26 -6.13
C SER A 420 -0.96 3.62 -4.67
N ALA A 421 -2.00 3.85 -3.88
CA ALA A 421 -1.86 4.23 -2.48
C ALA A 421 -1.28 3.09 -1.61
N LEU A 422 -0.36 3.45 -0.72
CA LEU A 422 0.34 2.59 0.25
C LEU A 422 0.26 3.22 1.65
N GLY A 423 -0.94 3.62 2.10
CA GLY A 423 -1.13 4.43 3.33
C GLY A 423 -1.47 3.66 4.61
N SER A 424 -1.79 2.36 4.53
CA SER A 424 -2.34 1.60 5.66
C SER A 424 -1.40 1.57 6.87
N GLY A 425 -1.90 1.98 8.04
CA GLY A 425 -1.14 1.98 9.31
C GLY A 425 -0.32 3.24 9.59
N LEU A 426 -0.29 4.21 8.67
CA LEU A 426 0.27 5.53 8.94
C LEU A 426 -0.67 6.35 9.83
N SER A 427 -0.10 7.18 10.70
CA SER A 427 -0.83 8.24 11.39
C SER A 427 -1.38 9.26 10.39
N ARG A 428 -2.46 9.96 10.75
CA ARG A 428 -2.89 11.14 9.98
C ARG A 428 -1.80 12.20 10.06
N GLY A 429 -1.39 12.72 8.92
CA GLY A 429 -0.34 13.73 8.80
C GLY A 429 0.44 13.57 7.50
N ALA A 430 1.41 14.45 7.30
CA ALA A 430 2.29 14.42 6.15
C ALA A 430 3.34 13.31 6.28
N VAL A 431 3.61 12.67 5.15
CA VAL A 431 4.82 11.87 4.95
C VAL A 431 5.76 12.70 4.09
N TRP A 432 6.93 13.01 4.63
CA TRP A 432 7.85 13.95 4.00
C TRP A 432 8.85 13.27 3.08
N ARG A 433 9.44 12.16 3.56
CA ARG A 433 10.41 11.37 2.81
C ARG A 433 10.20 9.89 3.07
N VAL A 434 10.31 9.08 2.01
CA VAL A 434 10.36 7.63 2.12
C VAL A 434 11.65 7.13 1.50
N LEU A 435 12.43 6.33 2.22
CA LEU A 435 13.61 5.64 1.67
C LEU A 435 13.31 4.15 1.49
N ASP A 436 13.82 3.54 0.43
CA ASP A 436 13.82 2.08 0.25
C ASP A 436 15.18 1.52 0.64
N GLU A 437 15.23 0.83 1.78
CA GLU A 437 16.41 0.13 2.29
C GLU A 437 16.24 -1.37 2.07
N HIS A 438 16.62 -1.84 0.88
CA HIS A 438 16.61 -3.27 0.52
C HIS A 438 15.24 -3.97 0.74
N GLY A 439 14.14 -3.31 0.36
CA GLY A 439 12.78 -3.85 0.53
C GLY A 439 12.16 -3.55 1.90
N ARG A 440 12.84 -2.78 2.76
CA ARG A 440 12.22 -2.13 3.91
C ARG A 440 12.12 -0.65 3.64
N LEU A 441 10.89 -0.17 3.47
CA LEU A 441 10.62 1.25 3.35
C LEU A 441 10.63 1.91 4.73
N LEU A 442 11.21 3.09 4.81
CA LEU A 442 11.21 3.94 6.00
C LEU A 442 10.62 5.29 5.66
N ALA A 443 9.62 5.71 6.40
CA ALA A 443 8.91 6.97 6.21
C ALA A 443 9.20 7.93 7.38
N ALA A 444 9.67 9.13 7.03
CA ALA A 444 9.71 10.29 7.92
C ALA A 444 8.37 11.00 7.84
N THR A 445 7.78 11.27 9.01
CA THR A 445 6.42 11.80 9.13
C THR A 445 6.37 12.90 10.18
N ASP A 446 5.23 13.58 10.26
CA ASP A 446 4.96 14.56 11.33
C ASP A 446 5.05 13.98 12.75
N ASP A 447 4.88 12.66 12.88
CA ASP A 447 4.72 12.00 14.17
C ASP A 447 5.83 10.97 14.44
N GLY A 448 6.91 10.95 13.65
CA GLY A 448 8.05 10.07 13.86
C GLY A 448 8.36 9.15 12.69
N LEU A 449 9.12 8.09 12.95
CA LEU A 449 9.59 7.17 11.92
C LEU A 449 8.71 5.92 11.83
N PHE A 450 8.24 5.61 10.62
CA PHE A 450 7.49 4.41 10.31
C PHE A 450 8.28 3.52 9.37
N SER A 451 8.04 2.21 9.47
CA SER A 451 8.62 1.21 8.58
C SER A 451 7.54 0.37 7.92
N TYR A 452 7.80 -0.02 6.67
CA TYR A 452 6.96 -0.89 5.89
C TYR A 452 7.83 -1.95 5.23
N THR A 453 7.47 -3.22 5.38
CA THR A 453 8.29 -4.32 4.86
C THR A 453 7.68 -4.87 3.57
N MET A 454 8.32 -4.54 2.44
CA MET A 454 8.00 -5.06 1.11
C MET A 454 8.55 -6.48 1.00
N LYS A 455 7.81 -7.48 1.47
CA LYS A 455 8.18 -8.89 1.28
C LYS A 455 7.52 -9.43 0.01
N SER A 456 8.23 -9.41 -1.11
CA SER A 456 7.84 -10.14 -2.32
C SER A 456 8.22 -11.62 -2.19
N ASN A 457 7.29 -12.43 -1.68
CA ASN A 457 7.41 -13.88 -1.84
C ASN A 457 6.31 -14.31 -2.79
N ALA A 458 6.60 -14.27 -4.09
CA ALA A 458 5.73 -14.92 -5.07
C ALA A 458 5.52 -16.38 -4.65
N ALA A 459 4.28 -16.87 -4.76
CA ALA A 459 3.96 -18.25 -4.44
C ALA A 459 4.81 -19.20 -5.31
N SER A 460 5.56 -20.11 -4.68
CA SER A 460 6.40 -21.07 -5.42
C SER A 460 5.53 -22.06 -6.20
N ALA A 461 6.07 -22.67 -7.26
CA ALA A 461 5.35 -23.72 -7.99
C ALA A 461 4.91 -24.89 -7.07
N ALA A 462 5.72 -25.22 -6.07
CA ALA A 462 5.40 -26.21 -5.04
C ALA A 462 4.24 -25.77 -4.13
N TRP A 463 4.06 -24.47 -3.93
CA TRP A 463 2.92 -23.94 -3.20
C TRP A 463 1.62 -24.12 -3.98
N TRP A 464 1.62 -23.79 -5.27
CA TRP A 464 0.43 -23.93 -6.13
C TRP A 464 -0.03 -25.38 -6.26
N THR A 465 0.89 -26.34 -6.29
CA THR A 465 0.54 -27.78 -6.31
C THR A 465 -0.08 -28.25 -5.00
N LEU A 466 0.43 -27.79 -3.85
CA LEU A 466 -0.18 -28.06 -2.55
C LEU A 466 -1.57 -27.44 -2.43
N PHE A 467 -1.75 -26.20 -2.90
CA PHE A 467 -3.04 -25.52 -2.91
C PHE A 467 -4.07 -26.26 -3.78
N ALA A 468 -3.71 -26.60 -5.02
CA ALA A 468 -4.57 -27.37 -5.91
C ALA A 468 -4.92 -28.74 -5.31
N GLY A 469 -3.95 -29.43 -4.70
CA GLY A 469 -4.15 -30.70 -4.01
C GLY A 469 -5.15 -30.59 -2.86
N ALA A 470 -5.05 -29.55 -2.03
CA ALA A 470 -5.97 -29.30 -0.92
C ALA A 470 -7.41 -29.04 -1.41
N VAL A 471 -7.57 -28.23 -2.46
CA VAL A 471 -8.88 -27.96 -3.09
C VAL A 471 -9.49 -29.25 -3.67
N VAL A 472 -8.69 -30.06 -4.36
CA VAL A 472 -9.13 -31.34 -4.93
C VAL A 472 -9.54 -32.32 -3.83
N VAL A 473 -8.73 -32.51 -2.80
CA VAL A 473 -9.03 -33.41 -1.67
C VAL A 473 -10.28 -32.96 -0.93
N GLY A 474 -10.44 -31.66 -0.68
CA GLY A 474 -11.64 -31.09 -0.06
C GLY A 474 -12.91 -31.31 -0.90
N THR A 475 -12.79 -31.13 -2.23
CA THR A 475 -13.90 -31.32 -3.18
C THR A 475 -14.28 -32.80 -3.29
N VAL A 476 -13.31 -33.70 -3.44
CA VAL A 476 -13.52 -35.16 -3.53
C VAL A 476 -14.04 -35.73 -2.20
N GLY A 477 -13.52 -35.25 -1.06
CA GLY A 477 -14.00 -35.61 0.27
C GLY A 477 -15.46 -35.17 0.51
N SER A 478 -15.84 -34.01 -0.02
CA SER A 478 -17.22 -33.52 0.07
C SER A 478 -18.17 -34.29 -0.85
N LEU A 479 -17.75 -34.56 -2.09
CA LEU A 479 -18.51 -35.35 -3.07
C LEU A 479 -18.75 -36.79 -2.62
N SER A 480 -17.73 -37.45 -2.07
CA SER A 480 -17.82 -38.84 -1.57
C SER A 480 -18.77 -38.95 -0.38
N ARG A 481 -18.75 -37.98 0.54
CA ARG A 481 -19.69 -37.93 1.67
C ARG A 481 -21.13 -37.62 1.24
N MET A 482 -21.33 -36.78 0.22
CA MET A 482 -22.67 -36.52 -0.33
C MET A 482 -23.25 -37.74 -1.05
N ARG A 483 -22.44 -38.49 -1.81
CA ARG A 483 -22.86 -39.78 -2.38
C ARG A 483 -23.23 -40.79 -1.30
N ALA A 484 -22.40 -40.94 -0.26
CA ALA A 484 -22.69 -41.84 0.86
C ALA A 484 -24.00 -41.48 1.60
N ALA A 485 -24.30 -40.18 1.72
CA ALA A 485 -25.54 -39.70 2.32
C ALA A 485 -26.77 -40.04 1.46
N ASP A 486 -26.71 -39.84 0.13
CA ASP A 486 -27.82 -40.16 -0.78
C ASP A 486 -28.07 -41.69 -0.85
N ASP A 487 -27.01 -42.50 -0.81
CA ASP A 487 -27.11 -43.97 -0.74
C ASP A 487 -27.70 -44.47 0.58
N SER A 488 -27.37 -43.83 1.71
CA SER A 488 -27.97 -44.16 3.00
C SER A 488 -29.47 -43.83 3.05
N TRP A 489 -29.86 -42.72 2.43
CA TRP A 489 -31.26 -42.28 2.35
C TRP A 489 -32.10 -43.16 1.41
N ARG A 490 -31.54 -43.54 0.24
CA ARG A 490 -32.17 -44.50 -0.69
C ARG A 490 -32.37 -45.88 -0.05
N ARG A 491 -31.40 -46.36 0.73
CA ARG A 491 -31.51 -47.62 1.48
C ARG A 491 -32.57 -47.54 2.59
N GLY A 492 -32.68 -46.40 3.28
CA GLY A 492 -33.73 -46.17 4.28
C GLY A 492 -35.15 -46.18 3.69
N ARG A 493 -35.35 -45.62 2.48
CA ARG A 493 -36.62 -45.69 1.75
C ARG A 493 -36.95 -47.11 1.29
N ARG A 494 -35.97 -47.86 0.77
CA ARG A 494 -36.18 -49.27 0.38
C ARG A 494 -36.57 -50.16 1.57
N ARG A 495 -35.99 -49.93 2.75
CA ARG A 495 -36.37 -50.65 3.98
C ARG A 495 -37.77 -50.29 4.50
N ARG A 496 -38.25 -49.06 4.27
CA ARG A 496 -39.62 -48.65 4.63
C ARG A 496 -40.69 -49.07 3.62
N GLY A 497 -40.29 -49.52 2.43
CA GLY A 497 -41.19 -49.98 1.36
C GLY A 497 -41.27 -51.50 1.20
N GLN A 498 -40.57 -52.28 2.04
CA GLN A 498 -40.71 -53.75 2.05
C GLN A 498 -41.85 -54.14 3.00
N PRO A 499 -42.82 -54.97 2.55
CA PRO A 499 -43.84 -55.51 3.45
C PRO A 499 -43.18 -56.41 4.52
N PRO A 500 -43.75 -56.47 5.75
CA PRO A 500 -43.16 -57.24 6.83
C PRO A 500 -43.10 -58.74 6.47
N PRO A 501 -42.09 -59.48 6.95
CA PRO A 501 -41.98 -60.91 6.67
C PRO A 501 -43.17 -61.64 7.28
N VAL A 502 -43.80 -62.50 6.48
CA VAL A 502 -44.90 -63.36 6.93
C VAL A 502 -44.34 -64.37 7.94
N PRO A 503 -44.83 -64.42 9.18
CA PRO A 503 -44.41 -65.43 10.15
C PRO A 503 -44.87 -66.82 9.68
N ARG A 504 -43.96 -67.80 9.75
CA ARG A 504 -44.23 -69.22 9.47
C ARG A 504 -44.96 -69.88 10.62
#